data_AF-A0A383C226-F1
#
_entry.id   AF-A0A383C226-F1
#
_cell.length_a   1.000
_cell.length_b   1.000
_cell.length_c   1.000
_cell.angle_alpha   90.00
_cell.angle_beta   90.00
_cell.angle_gamma   90.00
#
_symmetry.space_group_name_H-M   'P 1'
#
loop_
_entity.id
_entity.type
_entity.pdbx_description
1 polymer ?
#
loop_
_entity_poly.entity_id
_entity_poly.type
_entity_poly.pdbx_seq_one_letter_code
_entity_poly.pdbx_strand_id
1 'polypeptide(L)'
;KYAAIHNYPENTDLIVQYVYTNPFPTNWGSDRGLTDPRSVNVKIQHSFIQMPENQYQPRFEDVRVGYFTTQVTDMTTPDDATPYRDLIHRWNLVKKNPDQGISEPIEPIVWWIENTTPLEFRDAIKTGVLAWNKAFEKAGFHNAVQVKIQPDDAAWDAGDIRYNVLRWTSSPNPPFGGYGPSFVNPNTGQILGADIMLEYVYFTNRVKYEQLYRTFNSDSELKFDPKNTCLAGDYLHQGNLFG
;
A
#
# COMPACT_ATOMS: atom_id res chain seq x y z
N LYS A 1 -18.34 23.65 1.05
CA LYS A 1 -17.56 24.55 1.95
C LYS A 1 -16.18 23.94 2.17
N TYR A 2 -15.14 24.76 2.30
CA TYR A 2 -13.83 24.33 2.78
C TYR A 2 -13.96 23.87 4.24
N ALA A 3 -13.39 22.72 4.59
CA ALA A 3 -13.43 22.15 5.93
C ALA A 3 -12.07 22.20 6.64
N ALA A 4 -10.99 21.86 5.94
CA ALA A 4 -9.63 21.90 6.46
C ALA A 4 -8.60 21.93 5.30
N ILE A 5 -7.43 22.51 5.56
CA ILE A 5 -6.28 22.53 4.65
C ILE A 5 -5.11 22.00 5.48
N HIS A 6 -4.43 21.00 4.95
CA HIS A 6 -3.15 20.53 5.48
C HIS A 6 -2.09 20.89 4.46
N ASN A 7 -1.10 21.67 4.87
CA ASN A 7 -0.06 22.15 3.97
C ASN A 7 1.29 21.60 4.39
N TYR A 8 1.86 20.75 3.55
CA TYR A 8 3.15 20.13 3.73
C TYR A 8 4.14 20.74 2.72
N PRO A 9 5.45 20.49 2.86
CA PRO A 9 6.44 21.05 1.94
C PRO A 9 6.27 20.62 0.48
N GLU A 10 5.83 19.38 0.23
CA GLU A 10 5.74 18.79 -1.13
C GLU A 10 4.31 18.45 -1.56
N ASN A 11 3.32 18.64 -0.68
CA ASN A 11 1.91 18.50 -1.03
C ASN A 11 0.98 19.39 -0.19
N THR A 12 -0.18 19.70 -0.75
CA THR A 12 -1.26 20.40 -0.04
C THR A 12 -2.54 19.59 -0.16
N ASP A 13 -3.16 19.26 0.97
CA ASP A 13 -4.44 18.59 1.03
C ASP A 13 -5.55 19.59 1.33
N LEU A 14 -6.53 19.67 0.43
CA LEU A 14 -7.72 20.50 0.56
C LEU A 14 -8.94 19.62 0.81
N ILE A 15 -9.48 19.69 2.04
CA ILE A 15 -10.65 18.93 2.44
C ILE A 15 -11.89 19.80 2.23
N VAL A 16 -12.75 19.36 1.32
CA VAL A 16 -13.99 20.04 0.93
C VAL A 16 -15.18 19.21 1.38
N GLN A 17 -16.12 19.86 2.07
CA GLN A 17 -17.43 19.27 2.35
C GLN A 17 -18.43 19.71 1.28
N TYR A 18 -18.89 18.74 0.51
CA TYR A 18 -20.01 18.86 -0.41
C TYR A 18 -21.30 18.50 0.31
N VAL A 19 -22.35 19.28 0.03
CA VAL A 19 -23.69 19.04 0.59
C VAL A 19 -24.62 18.84 -0.60
N TYR A 20 -25.14 17.62 -0.73
CA TYR A 20 -26.10 17.25 -1.74
C TYR A 20 -27.48 17.25 -1.12
N THR A 21 -28.39 18.02 -1.68
CA THR A 21 -29.79 18.08 -1.23
C THR A 21 -30.69 17.46 -2.27
N ASN A 22 -31.59 16.58 -1.83
CA ASN A 22 -32.63 16.02 -2.66
C ASN A 22 -33.95 16.09 -1.88
N PRO A 23 -34.88 17.00 -2.21
CA PRO A 23 -36.13 17.15 -1.47
C PRO A 23 -37.05 15.93 -1.59
N PHE A 24 -36.89 15.10 -2.62
CA PHE A 24 -37.70 13.91 -2.87
C PHE A 24 -36.81 12.67 -3.09
N PRO A 25 -36.14 12.16 -2.05
CA PRO A 25 -35.29 10.99 -2.16
C PRO A 25 -36.14 9.73 -2.39
N THR A 26 -35.73 8.90 -3.35
CA THR A 26 -36.39 7.63 -3.67
C THR A 26 -35.98 6.50 -2.73
N ASN A 27 -34.81 6.61 -2.10
CA ASN A 27 -34.32 5.67 -1.10
C ASN A 27 -34.33 6.32 0.29
N TRP A 28 -34.84 5.58 1.27
CA TRP A 28 -34.81 6.01 2.67
C TRP A 28 -33.43 5.74 3.27
N GLY A 29 -32.99 6.63 4.15
CA GLY A 29 -31.74 6.46 4.88
C GLY A 29 -31.80 5.28 5.87
N SER A 30 -30.69 5.00 6.55
CA SER A 30 -30.62 4.00 7.63
C SER A 30 -30.17 4.64 8.93
N ASP A 31 -30.62 4.07 10.05
CA ASP A 31 -30.17 4.40 11.41
C ASP A 31 -28.67 4.17 11.63
N ARG A 32 -28.03 3.36 10.79
CA ARG A 32 -26.60 3.01 10.87
C ARG A 32 -25.67 3.97 10.13
N GLY A 33 -26.15 4.87 9.27
CA GLY A 33 -25.23 5.68 8.46
C GLY A 33 -25.76 7.01 7.92
N LEU A 34 -27.04 7.10 7.56
CA LEU A 34 -27.62 8.33 7.01
C LEU A 34 -29.04 8.50 7.51
N THR A 35 -29.22 9.32 8.55
CA THR A 35 -30.52 9.49 9.21
C THR A 35 -31.54 10.26 8.37
N ASP A 36 -31.11 11.21 7.54
CA ASP A 36 -31.99 11.97 6.64
C ASP A 36 -31.46 11.94 5.19
N PRO A 37 -32.12 11.19 4.28
CA PRO A 37 -31.68 11.07 2.88
C PRO A 37 -31.86 12.36 2.07
N ARG A 38 -32.54 13.37 2.60
CA ARG A 38 -32.76 14.64 1.90
C ARG A 38 -31.53 15.54 1.87
N SER A 39 -30.56 15.28 2.75
CA SER A 39 -29.32 16.05 2.85
C SER A 39 -28.14 15.14 3.15
N VAL A 40 -27.31 14.88 2.14
CA VAL A 40 -26.11 14.05 2.25
C VAL A 40 -24.87 14.94 2.27
N ASN A 41 -24.03 14.76 3.28
CA ASN A 41 -22.76 15.45 3.41
C ASN A 41 -21.62 14.50 3.01
N VAL A 42 -20.83 14.87 2.01
CA VAL A 42 -19.64 14.12 1.59
C VAL A 42 -18.41 14.97 1.82
N LYS A 43 -17.43 14.46 2.56
CA LYS A 43 -16.10 15.07 2.66
C LYS A 43 -15.20 14.42 1.62
N ILE A 44 -14.57 15.24 0.79
CA ILE A 44 -13.60 14.81 -0.21
C ILE A 44 -12.30 15.55 0.05
N GLN A 45 -11.20 14.81 0.11
CA GLN A 45 -9.85 15.35 0.17
C GLN A 45 -9.26 15.40 -1.23
N HIS A 46 -8.78 16.57 -1.63
CA HIS A 46 -8.01 16.77 -2.85
C HIS A 46 -6.55 16.99 -2.48
N SER A 47 -5.65 16.15 -2.98
CA SER A 47 -4.22 16.27 -2.73
C SER A 47 -3.53 16.85 -3.96
N PHE A 48 -2.89 18.00 -3.78
CA PHE A 48 -2.04 18.63 -4.77
C PHE A 48 -0.60 18.26 -4.44
N ILE A 49 0.00 17.39 -5.25
CA ILE A 49 1.35 16.85 -5.02
C ILE A 49 2.31 17.49 -6.01
N GLN A 50 3.46 17.96 -5.53
CA GLN A 50 4.54 18.46 -6.37
C GLN A 50 5.13 17.31 -7.20
N MET A 51 5.19 17.48 -8.52
CA MET A 51 5.83 16.49 -9.40
C MET A 51 7.36 16.62 -9.32
N PRO A 52 8.10 15.51 -9.20
CA PRO A 52 9.55 15.57 -9.15
C PRO A 52 10.14 15.90 -10.52
N GLU A 53 11.15 16.78 -10.53
CA GLU A 53 11.99 17.03 -11.70
C GLU A 53 13.26 16.16 -11.60
N ASN A 54 13.25 15.01 -12.27
CA ASN A 54 14.36 14.07 -12.22
C ASN A 54 14.55 13.35 -13.57
N GLN A 55 15.56 12.49 -13.66
CA GLN A 55 15.88 11.71 -14.87
C GLN A 55 15.23 10.32 -14.86
N TYR A 56 14.11 10.14 -14.15
CA TYR A 56 13.41 8.87 -14.07
C TYR A 56 12.97 8.41 -15.46
N GLN A 57 13.32 7.17 -15.80
CA GLN A 57 12.95 6.55 -17.08
C GLN A 57 11.70 5.68 -16.90
N PRO A 58 10.55 6.06 -17.51
CA PRO A 58 9.35 5.24 -17.51
C PRO A 58 9.63 3.85 -18.07
N ARG A 59 8.87 2.86 -17.62
CA ARG A 59 8.92 1.50 -18.18
C ARG A 59 7.50 1.05 -18.50
N PHE A 60 7.32 0.55 -19.71
CA PHE A 60 6.07 -0.05 -20.13
C PHE A 60 5.86 -1.41 -19.48
N GLU A 61 4.61 -1.76 -19.27
CA GLU A 61 4.25 -3.04 -18.71
C GLU A 61 4.61 -4.22 -19.62
N ASP A 62 4.87 -5.36 -18.97
CA ASP A 62 4.91 -6.65 -19.63
C ASP A 62 3.77 -7.49 -19.05
N VAL A 63 2.79 -7.80 -19.89
CA VAL A 63 1.56 -8.51 -19.52
C VAL A 63 1.79 -9.88 -18.89
N ARG A 64 3.00 -10.45 -19.00
CA ARG A 64 3.35 -11.77 -18.45
C ARG A 64 3.70 -11.74 -16.97
N VAL A 65 4.05 -10.58 -16.41
CA VAL A 65 4.56 -10.46 -15.03
C VAL A 65 3.46 -10.05 -14.05
N GLY A 66 2.54 -9.18 -14.48
CA GLY A 66 1.57 -8.54 -13.60
C GLY A 66 2.20 -7.39 -12.81
N TYR A 67 1.88 -6.15 -13.19
CA TYR A 67 2.30 -4.95 -12.50
C TYR A 67 1.08 -4.12 -12.09
N PHE A 68 1.22 -3.30 -11.05
CA PHE A 68 0.35 -2.15 -10.92
C PHE A 68 0.74 -1.13 -11.97
N THR A 69 -0.23 -0.61 -12.71
CA THR A 69 0.04 0.24 -13.86
C THR A 69 -0.86 1.47 -13.92
N THR A 70 -0.34 2.51 -14.55
CA THR A 70 -1.12 3.65 -15.01
C THR A 70 -1.44 3.41 -16.47
N GLN A 71 -2.74 3.28 -16.78
CA GLN A 71 -3.18 3.07 -18.15
C GLN A 71 -2.96 4.32 -18.99
N VAL A 72 -2.30 4.17 -20.13
CA VAL A 72 -2.04 5.27 -21.08
C VAL A 72 -2.39 4.80 -22.48
N THR A 73 -3.26 5.55 -23.15
CA THR A 73 -3.62 5.30 -24.56
C THR A 73 -3.00 6.38 -25.43
N ASP A 74 -2.06 5.98 -26.30
CA ASP A 74 -1.38 6.85 -27.24
C ASP A 74 -2.21 7.07 -28.51
N MET A 75 -2.93 8.20 -28.55
CA MET A 75 -3.79 8.57 -29.67
C MET A 75 -3.05 9.30 -30.80
N THR A 76 -1.71 9.32 -30.80
CA THR A 76 -0.93 10.06 -31.79
C THR A 76 -0.64 9.30 -33.08
N THR A 77 -0.83 7.97 -33.08
CA THR A 77 -0.62 7.11 -34.25
C THR A 77 -1.96 6.58 -34.78
N PRO A 78 -2.50 7.11 -35.90
CA PRO A 78 -3.85 6.79 -36.37
C PRO A 78 -4.09 5.31 -36.70
N ASP A 79 -3.05 4.60 -37.14
CA ASP A 79 -3.15 3.21 -37.61
C ASP A 79 -2.70 2.18 -36.56
N ASP A 80 -2.38 2.60 -35.33
CA ASP A 80 -2.02 1.65 -34.27
C ASP A 80 -3.30 0.98 -33.73
N ALA A 81 -3.46 -0.31 -34.03
CA ALA A 81 -4.57 -1.12 -33.52
C ALA A 81 -4.45 -1.41 -32.00
N THR A 82 -3.27 -1.17 -31.41
CA THR A 82 -2.96 -1.41 -30.00
C THR A 82 -2.17 -0.22 -29.40
N PRO A 83 -2.81 0.96 -29.28
CA PRO A 83 -2.16 2.19 -28.84
C PRO A 83 -1.86 2.22 -27.32
N TYR A 84 -1.91 1.09 -26.63
CA TYR A 84 -1.70 1.03 -25.18
C TYR A 84 -0.22 1.13 -24.83
N ARG A 85 0.10 2.04 -23.91
CA ARG A 85 1.47 2.37 -23.45
C ARG A 85 1.50 2.45 -21.94
N ASP A 86 0.88 1.46 -21.30
CA ASP A 86 0.66 1.41 -19.86
C ASP A 86 1.99 1.40 -19.10
N LEU A 87 2.07 2.25 -18.08
CA LEU A 87 3.30 2.54 -17.34
C LEU A 87 3.30 1.76 -16.02
N ILE A 88 4.37 1.02 -15.73
CA ILE A 88 4.48 0.31 -14.46
C ILE A 88 4.69 1.27 -13.30
N HIS A 89 4.09 0.97 -12.16
CA HIS A 89 4.35 1.65 -10.90
C HIS A 89 5.68 1.14 -10.32
N ARG A 90 6.69 1.99 -10.28
CA ARG A 90 8.02 1.60 -9.81
C ARG A 90 8.74 2.72 -9.08
N TRP A 91 9.35 2.38 -7.94
CA TRP A 91 10.24 3.25 -7.18
C TRP A 91 11.43 3.74 -8.02
N ASN A 92 11.86 4.97 -7.78
CA ASN A 92 13.08 5.52 -8.37
C ASN A 92 14.32 5.08 -7.57
N LEU A 93 14.85 3.90 -7.88
CA LEU A 93 16.10 3.41 -7.26
C LEU A 93 17.27 3.57 -8.22
N VAL A 94 18.24 4.39 -7.82
CA VAL A 94 19.50 4.59 -8.55
C VAL A 94 20.64 4.10 -7.67
N LYS A 95 21.51 3.24 -8.21
CA LYS A 95 22.68 2.73 -7.49
C LYS A 95 23.63 3.89 -7.18
N LYS A 96 24.12 3.94 -5.95
CA LYS A 96 25.16 4.89 -5.54
C LYS A 96 26.47 4.66 -6.29
N ASN A 97 26.84 3.40 -6.52
CA ASN A 97 27.97 3.00 -7.35
C ASN A 97 27.47 2.13 -8.52
N PRO A 98 27.27 2.70 -9.73
CA PRO A 98 26.72 1.98 -10.87
C PRO A 98 27.57 0.79 -11.34
N ASP A 99 28.90 0.87 -11.18
CA ASP A 99 29.84 -0.16 -11.62
C ASP A 99 29.82 -1.41 -10.73
N GLN A 100 29.20 -1.34 -9.56
CA GLN A 100 29.08 -2.48 -8.64
C GLN A 100 27.85 -3.33 -9.00
N GLY A 101 28.03 -4.65 -9.02
CA GLY A 101 26.94 -5.61 -9.22
C GLY A 101 25.83 -5.43 -8.19
N ILE A 102 26.21 -5.19 -6.93
CA ILE A 102 25.32 -4.82 -5.83
C ILE A 102 25.80 -3.50 -5.23
N SER A 103 24.90 -2.53 -5.06
CA SER A 103 25.21 -1.23 -4.47
C SER A 103 24.05 -0.74 -3.61
N GLU A 104 24.31 0.08 -2.60
CA GLU A 104 23.22 0.80 -1.92
C GLU A 104 22.57 1.81 -2.89
N PRO A 105 21.25 2.07 -2.78
CA PRO A 105 20.64 3.14 -3.53
C PRO A 105 21.10 4.51 -3.02
N ILE A 106 21.07 5.51 -3.90
CA ILE A 106 21.25 6.92 -3.50
C ILE A 106 20.15 7.32 -2.51
N GLU A 107 18.90 6.97 -2.83
CA GLU A 107 17.72 7.20 -2.01
C GLU A 107 17.06 5.84 -1.68
N PRO A 108 17.17 5.35 -0.44
CA PRO A 108 16.48 4.13 -0.03
C PRO A 108 14.99 4.39 0.20
N ILE A 109 14.18 3.34 0.06
CA ILE A 109 12.76 3.35 0.39
C ILE A 109 12.63 3.26 1.91
N VAL A 110 12.38 4.40 2.55
CA VAL A 110 12.19 4.47 4.00
C VAL A 110 10.71 4.37 4.33
N TRP A 111 10.36 3.35 5.10
CA TRP A 111 9.04 3.17 5.70
C TRP A 111 9.03 3.63 7.15
N TRP A 112 7.94 4.27 7.55
CA TRP A 112 7.71 4.73 8.91
C TRP A 112 6.54 3.98 9.53
N ILE A 113 6.79 3.27 10.62
CA ILE A 113 5.71 2.68 11.42
C ILE A 113 5.04 3.83 12.18
N GLU A 114 3.74 4.01 11.94
CA GLU A 114 2.92 5.03 12.60
C GLU A 114 2.98 4.85 14.13
N ASN A 115 3.08 5.96 14.87
CA ASN A 115 3.24 5.95 16.33
C ASN A 115 2.03 5.38 17.08
N THR A 116 0.86 5.27 16.44
CA THR A 116 -0.35 4.62 16.97
C THR A 116 -0.27 3.09 16.91
N THR A 117 0.69 2.53 16.17
CA THR A 117 0.89 1.09 16.05
C THR A 117 1.24 0.48 17.41
N PRO A 118 0.53 -0.56 17.88
CA PRO A 118 0.83 -1.23 19.14
C PRO A 118 2.28 -1.69 19.21
N LEU A 119 2.93 -1.46 20.35
CA LEU A 119 4.37 -1.68 20.54
C LEU A 119 4.78 -3.13 20.25
N GLU A 120 3.94 -4.08 20.65
CA GLU A 120 4.14 -5.52 20.48
C GLU A 120 4.24 -5.96 19.01
N PHE A 121 3.70 -5.18 18.07
CA PHE A 121 3.70 -5.53 16.65
C PHE A 121 4.82 -4.83 15.86
N ARG A 122 5.42 -3.77 16.40
CA ARG A 122 6.39 -2.95 15.65
C ARG A 122 7.59 -3.74 15.16
N ASP A 123 8.14 -4.64 15.99
CA ASP A 123 9.29 -5.46 15.61
C ASP A 123 8.94 -6.51 14.55
N ALA A 124 7.75 -7.10 14.63
CA ALA A 124 7.26 -8.05 13.63
C ALA A 124 7.05 -7.35 12.28
N ILE A 125 6.41 -6.18 12.28
CA ILE A 125 6.19 -5.34 11.09
C ILE A 125 7.53 -4.94 10.49
N LYS A 126 8.46 -4.43 11.30
CA LYS A 126 9.82 -4.06 10.88
C LYS A 126 10.54 -5.23 10.21
N THR A 127 10.48 -6.42 10.81
CA THR A 127 11.11 -7.62 10.25
C THR A 127 10.48 -8.01 8.92
N GLY A 128 9.15 -7.98 8.81
CA GLY A 128 8.43 -8.29 7.58
C GLY A 128 8.79 -7.34 6.43
N VAL A 129 8.86 -6.04 6.69
CA VAL A 129 9.23 -5.04 5.68
C VAL A 129 10.69 -5.18 5.27
N LEU A 130 11.61 -5.36 6.23
CA LEU A 130 13.04 -5.54 5.91
C LEU A 130 13.32 -6.83 5.14
N ALA A 131 12.46 -7.85 5.21
CA ALA A 131 12.62 -9.08 4.45
C ALA A 131 12.59 -8.86 2.93
N TRP A 132 11.95 -7.79 2.45
CA TRP A 132 11.96 -7.40 1.03
C TRP A 132 13.36 -7.08 0.51
N ASN A 133 14.31 -6.72 1.37
CA ASN A 133 15.70 -6.52 0.95
C ASN A 133 16.28 -7.76 0.26
N LYS A 134 15.83 -8.98 0.58
CA LYS A 134 16.26 -10.20 -0.12
C LYS A 134 15.95 -10.15 -1.63
N ALA A 135 14.81 -9.57 -2.01
CA ALA A 135 14.43 -9.39 -3.41
C ALA A 135 15.22 -8.23 -4.04
N PHE A 136 15.39 -7.12 -3.31
CA PHE A 136 16.17 -5.98 -3.79
C PHE A 136 17.66 -6.30 -3.99
N GLU A 137 18.24 -7.17 -3.15
CA GLU A 137 19.62 -7.65 -3.33
C GLU A 137 19.78 -8.41 -4.65
N LYS A 138 18.79 -9.22 -5.03
CA LYS A 138 18.75 -9.89 -6.35
C LYS A 138 18.58 -8.88 -7.50
N ALA A 139 17.91 -7.76 -7.24
CA ALA A 139 17.81 -6.64 -8.17
C ALA A 139 19.08 -5.75 -8.20
N GLY A 140 20.11 -6.09 -7.42
CA GLY A 140 21.38 -5.37 -7.37
C GLY A 140 21.42 -4.23 -6.35
N PHE A 141 20.44 -4.13 -5.45
CA PHE A 141 20.40 -3.12 -4.40
C PHE A 141 20.60 -3.72 -3.01
N HIS A 142 21.64 -3.28 -2.30
CA HIS A 142 21.79 -3.59 -0.89
C HIS A 142 21.06 -2.55 -0.04
N ASN A 143 20.43 -2.98 1.06
CA ASN A 143 19.79 -2.09 2.03
C ASN A 143 18.82 -1.06 1.38
N ALA A 144 18.06 -1.52 0.37
CA ALA A 144 17.16 -0.68 -0.39
C ALA A 144 15.94 -0.23 0.40
N VAL A 145 15.47 -1.09 1.31
CA VAL A 145 14.30 -0.86 2.15
C VAL A 145 14.77 -0.65 3.58
N GLN A 146 14.33 0.45 4.19
CA GLN A 146 14.62 0.80 5.57
C GLN A 146 13.33 1.02 6.33
N VAL A 147 13.37 0.79 7.65
CA VAL A 147 12.21 0.96 8.52
C VAL A 147 12.59 1.79 9.73
N LYS A 148 11.78 2.81 10.00
CA LYS A 148 11.87 3.69 11.15
C LYS A 148 10.53 3.70 11.88
N ILE A 149 10.53 4.22 13.09
CA ILE A 149 9.31 4.45 13.88
C ILE A 149 9.08 5.95 13.90
N GLN A 150 7.85 6.38 13.62
CA GLN A 150 7.45 7.77 13.74
C GLN A 150 7.62 8.21 15.20
N PRO A 151 8.37 9.29 15.48
CA PRO A 151 8.45 9.85 16.82
C PRO A 151 7.09 10.35 17.31
N ASP A 152 6.83 10.28 18.62
CA ASP A 152 5.59 10.78 19.21
C ASP A 152 5.45 12.32 19.10
N ASP A 153 6.57 13.03 18.96
CA ASP A 153 6.66 14.48 18.76
C ASP A 153 6.86 14.89 17.30
N ALA A 154 6.64 13.97 16.35
CA ALA A 154 6.74 14.27 14.93
C ALA A 154 5.78 15.40 14.52
N ALA A 155 6.30 16.43 13.86
CA ALA A 155 5.50 17.53 13.32
C ALA A 155 4.80 17.19 11.99
N TRP A 156 4.97 15.96 11.49
CA TRP A 156 4.39 15.44 10.26
C TRP A 156 3.51 14.23 10.57
N ASP A 157 2.55 13.97 9.68
CA ASP A 157 1.63 12.84 9.74
C ASP A 157 1.60 12.10 8.39
N ALA A 158 0.77 11.06 8.28
CA ALA A 158 0.67 10.26 7.06
C ALA A 158 0.14 11.03 5.83
N GLY A 159 -0.33 12.27 5.97
CA GLY A 159 -0.66 13.12 4.83
C GLY A 159 0.56 13.75 4.16
N ASP A 160 1.72 13.76 4.81
CA ASP A 160 2.96 14.32 4.25
C ASP A 160 3.63 13.33 3.29
N ILE A 161 3.60 13.63 1.99
CA ILE A 161 4.06 12.72 0.91
C ILE A 161 5.53 12.32 1.02
N ARG A 162 6.33 13.08 1.79
CA ARG A 162 7.76 12.81 2.00
C ARG A 162 8.02 11.55 2.82
N TYR A 163 6.99 11.01 3.48
CA TYR A 163 7.11 9.86 4.37
C TYR A 163 6.20 8.73 3.89
N ASN A 164 6.78 7.57 3.59
CA ASN A 164 5.97 6.37 3.35
C ASN A 164 5.54 5.79 4.69
N VAL A 165 4.24 5.74 4.98
CA VAL A 165 3.74 5.37 6.30
C VAL A 165 3.06 4.01 6.30
N LEU A 166 3.41 3.19 7.29
CA LEU A 166 2.70 1.98 7.66
C LEU A 166 1.70 2.36 8.75
N ARG A 167 0.44 2.54 8.34
CA ARG A 167 -0.66 3.04 9.16
C ARG A 167 -1.35 1.90 9.89
N TRP A 168 -1.74 2.15 11.14
CA TRP A 168 -2.47 1.19 11.94
C TRP A 168 -3.97 1.51 11.94
N THR A 169 -4.79 0.55 11.52
CA THR A 169 -6.24 0.72 11.48
C THR A 169 -6.95 -0.35 12.30
N SER A 170 -8.11 0.03 12.84
CA SER A 170 -8.98 -0.88 13.61
C SER A 170 -10.43 -0.59 13.24
N SER A 171 -10.90 -1.29 12.23
CA SER A 171 -12.27 -1.16 11.74
C SER A 171 -13.19 -2.22 12.38
N PRO A 172 -14.48 -1.91 12.64
CA PRO A 172 -15.41 -2.91 13.16
C PRO A 172 -15.65 -4.10 12.23
N ASN A 173 -15.69 -3.86 10.91
CA ASN A 173 -15.87 -4.87 9.87
C ASN A 173 -14.90 -4.58 8.70
N PRO A 174 -13.60 -4.87 8.83
CA PRO A 174 -12.63 -4.57 7.80
C PRO A 174 -12.78 -5.56 6.63
N PRO A 175 -12.82 -5.07 5.37
CA PRO A 175 -12.85 -5.94 4.20
C PRO A 175 -11.46 -6.43 3.76
N PHE A 176 -10.38 -6.00 4.43
CA PHE A 176 -8.99 -6.30 4.09
C PHE A 176 -8.12 -6.52 5.34
N GLY A 177 -7.03 -7.27 5.21
CA GLY A 177 -5.99 -7.39 6.25
C GLY A 177 -4.85 -6.40 6.11
N GLY A 178 -4.56 -5.99 4.88
CA GLY A 178 -3.70 -4.89 4.54
C GLY A 178 -4.18 -4.22 3.26
N TYR A 179 -3.98 -2.92 3.14
CA TYR A 179 -4.34 -2.16 1.95
C TYR A 179 -3.18 -1.24 1.58
N GLY A 180 -2.64 -1.37 0.36
CA GLY A 180 -1.39 -0.71 -0.04
C GLY A 180 -1.55 0.27 -1.19
N PRO A 181 -2.30 1.38 -1.03
CA PRO A 181 -2.33 2.44 -2.03
C PRO A 181 -0.95 3.09 -2.18
N SER A 182 -0.67 3.58 -3.38
CA SER A 182 0.51 4.37 -3.68
C SER A 182 0.14 5.59 -4.50
N PHE A 183 0.91 6.67 -4.33
CA PHE A 183 0.83 7.87 -5.12
C PHE A 183 1.86 7.77 -6.24
N VAL A 184 1.42 7.94 -7.48
CA VAL A 184 2.25 7.67 -8.65
C VAL A 184 2.19 8.86 -9.59
N ASN A 185 3.33 9.23 -10.17
CA ASN A 185 3.37 10.19 -11.26
C ASN A 185 2.67 9.56 -12.50
N PRO A 186 1.53 10.09 -12.94
CA PRO A 186 0.75 9.47 -14.00
C PRO A 186 1.44 9.53 -15.37
N ASN A 187 2.41 10.44 -15.55
CA ASN A 187 3.14 10.59 -16.81
C ASN A 187 4.34 9.65 -16.92
N THR A 188 4.84 9.11 -15.80
CA THR A 188 6.07 8.31 -15.80
C THR A 188 5.95 6.95 -15.13
N GLY A 189 4.92 6.73 -14.30
CA GLY A 189 4.81 5.53 -13.46
C GLY A 189 5.72 5.54 -12.22
N GLN A 190 6.43 6.63 -11.95
CA GLN A 190 7.24 6.73 -10.74
C GLN A 190 6.36 6.74 -9.49
N ILE A 191 6.60 5.82 -8.55
CA ILE A 191 6.00 5.90 -7.21
C ILE A 191 6.64 7.07 -6.46
N LEU A 192 5.79 7.97 -5.96
CA LEU A 192 6.16 9.19 -5.23
C LEU A 192 6.08 8.99 -3.73
N GLY A 193 5.08 8.22 -3.27
CA GLY A 193 4.90 7.87 -1.88
C GLY A 193 3.87 6.75 -1.76
N ALA A 194 3.75 6.17 -0.57
CA ALA A 194 2.76 5.14 -0.30
C ALA A 194 2.36 5.08 1.18
N ASP A 195 1.08 4.82 1.42
CA ASP A 195 0.49 4.70 2.75
C ASP A 195 -0.19 3.35 2.89
N ILE A 196 0.50 2.40 3.52
CA ILE A 196 -0.03 1.05 3.67
C ILE A 196 -0.78 0.96 4.99
N MET A 197 -2.05 0.57 4.94
CA MET A 197 -2.88 0.34 6.11
C MET A 197 -2.80 -1.13 6.54
N LEU A 198 -2.64 -1.36 7.83
CA LEU A 198 -2.58 -2.67 8.47
C LEU A 198 -3.73 -2.80 9.47
N GLU A 199 -4.61 -3.79 9.26
CA GLU A 199 -5.81 -3.96 10.09
C GLU A 199 -5.58 -4.85 11.32
N TYR A 200 -5.88 -4.32 12.49
CA TYR A 200 -5.68 -4.96 13.80
C TYR A 200 -6.28 -6.38 13.89
N VAL A 201 -7.50 -6.57 13.37
CA VAL A 201 -8.22 -7.83 13.52
C VAL A 201 -7.52 -8.98 12.79
N TYR A 202 -6.85 -8.70 11.67
CA TYR A 202 -6.14 -9.72 10.90
C TYR A 202 -4.87 -10.15 11.63
N PHE A 203 -4.12 -9.21 12.20
CA PHE A 203 -2.94 -9.52 13.01
C PHE A 203 -3.31 -10.35 14.24
N THR A 204 -4.33 -9.92 14.99
CA THR A 204 -4.71 -10.62 16.24
C THR A 204 -5.39 -11.96 16.00
N ASN A 205 -6.26 -12.07 14.99
CA ASN A 205 -6.88 -13.36 14.66
C ASN A 205 -5.83 -14.36 14.17
N ARG A 206 -4.82 -13.94 13.40
CA ARG A 206 -3.73 -14.83 12.97
C ARG A 206 -3.00 -15.43 14.17
N VAL A 207 -2.67 -14.62 15.18
CA VAL A 207 -2.03 -15.09 16.42
C VAL A 207 -2.94 -16.06 17.19
N LYS A 208 -4.23 -15.74 17.32
CA LYS A 208 -5.21 -16.64 17.97
C LYS A 208 -5.35 -17.96 17.23
N TYR A 209 -5.43 -17.94 15.90
CA TYR A 209 -5.48 -19.15 15.09
C TYR A 209 -4.22 -19.99 15.25
N GLU A 210 -3.05 -19.36 15.22
CA GLU A 210 -1.79 -20.08 15.45
C GLU A 210 -1.77 -20.77 16.81
N GLN A 211 -2.19 -20.09 17.88
CA GLN A 211 -2.29 -20.68 19.22
C GLN A 211 -3.24 -21.88 19.23
N LEU A 212 -4.43 -21.75 18.65
CA LEU A 212 -5.38 -22.85 18.53
C LEU A 212 -4.77 -24.04 17.77
N TYR A 213 -4.17 -23.80 16.61
CA TYR A 213 -3.52 -24.86 15.83
C TYR A 213 -2.35 -25.51 16.59
N ARG A 214 -1.57 -24.73 17.34
CA ARG A 214 -0.51 -25.27 18.21
C ARG A 214 -1.08 -26.15 19.32
N THR A 215 -2.22 -25.79 19.91
CA THR A 215 -2.90 -26.61 20.93
C THR A 215 -3.44 -27.93 20.35
N PHE A 216 -3.90 -27.94 19.10
CA PHE A 216 -4.33 -29.20 18.44
C PHE A 216 -3.15 -30.04 17.92
N ASN A 217 -2.01 -29.41 17.63
CA ASN A 217 -0.79 -30.09 17.19
C ASN A 217 0.12 -30.56 18.34
N SER A 218 -0.21 -30.26 19.61
CA SER A 218 0.66 -30.62 20.74
C SER A 218 0.56 -32.06 21.21
N ASP A 219 -0.32 -32.90 20.65
CA ASP A 219 -0.39 -34.35 20.97
C ASP A 219 -0.76 -35.26 19.78
N SER A 220 -0.71 -34.74 18.54
CA SER A 220 -0.73 -35.58 17.36
C SER A 220 0.36 -35.13 16.40
N GLU A 221 1.49 -35.84 16.43
CA GLU A 221 2.38 -35.88 15.28
C GLU A 221 1.58 -36.41 14.08
N LEU A 222 0.92 -35.53 13.33
CA LEU A 222 0.71 -35.76 11.92
C LEU A 222 2.09 -35.72 11.29
N LYS A 223 2.77 -36.88 11.33
CA LYS A 223 3.95 -37.14 10.50
C LYS A 223 3.48 -37.01 9.06
N PHE A 224 3.61 -35.81 8.50
CA PHE A 224 3.39 -35.58 7.09
C PHE A 224 4.41 -36.42 6.34
N ASP A 225 3.94 -37.49 5.71
CA ASP A 225 4.76 -38.28 4.80
C ASP A 225 4.90 -37.46 3.51
N PRO A 226 6.10 -36.92 3.19
CA PRO A 226 6.30 -36.10 2.01
C PRO A 226 6.12 -36.90 0.70
N LYS A 227 6.05 -38.25 0.76
CA LYS A 227 5.78 -39.08 -0.42
C LYS A 227 4.30 -39.38 -0.65
N ASN A 228 3.48 -39.37 0.40
CA ASN A 228 2.10 -39.84 0.33
C ASN A 228 1.05 -38.78 0.69
N THR A 229 1.47 -37.58 1.10
CA THR A 229 0.53 -36.50 1.47
C THR A 229 0.49 -35.43 0.38
N CYS A 230 -0.64 -35.34 -0.33
CA CYS A 230 -0.85 -34.31 -1.34
C CYS A 230 -1.25 -32.98 -0.68
N LEU A 231 -0.30 -32.05 -0.60
CA LEU A 231 -0.50 -30.70 -0.06
C LEU A 231 -0.86 -29.66 -1.14
N ALA A 232 -1.11 -30.09 -2.38
CA ALA A 232 -1.35 -29.19 -3.51
C ALA A 232 -2.52 -28.23 -3.28
N GLY A 233 -3.59 -28.69 -2.62
CA GLY A 233 -4.73 -27.84 -2.28
C GLY A 233 -4.40 -26.73 -1.27
N ASP A 234 -3.55 -27.03 -0.28
CA ASP A 234 -3.14 -26.05 0.73
C ASP A 234 -2.19 -25.00 0.13
N TYR A 235 -1.23 -25.43 -0.70
CA TYR A 235 -0.35 -24.50 -1.42
C TYR A 235 -1.10 -23.63 -2.44
N LEU A 236 -2.09 -24.18 -3.15
CA LEU A 236 -2.96 -23.40 -4.04
C LEU A 236 -3.81 -22.39 -3.25
N HIS A 237 -4.33 -22.77 -2.09
CA HIS A 237 -5.04 -21.86 -1.22
C HIS A 237 -4.13 -20.73 -0.73
N GLN A 238 -2.91 -21.04 -0.28
CA GLN A 238 -1.96 -20.04 0.19
C GLN A 238 -1.51 -19.11 -0.94
N GLY A 239 -1.34 -19.62 -2.16
CA GLY A 239 -1.04 -18.80 -3.35
C GLY A 239 -2.15 -17.79 -3.68
N ASN A 240 -3.41 -18.13 -3.42
CA ASN A 240 -4.55 -17.24 -3.63
C ASN A 240 -4.76 -16.23 -2.48
N LEU A 241 -4.10 -16.40 -1.33
CA LEU A 241 -4.20 -15.46 -0.19
C LEU A 241 -3.26 -14.25 -0.32
N PHE A 242 -2.28 -14.31 -1.23
CA PHE A 242 -1.37 -13.21 -1.54
C PHE A 242 -1.61 -12.64 -2.95
N GLY A 243 -2.88 -12.45 -3.30
CA GLY A 243 -3.29 -11.62 -4.44
C GLY A 243 -3.09 -10.14 -4.15
#